data_AF-A6UQ35-F1
#
_entry.id   AF-A6UQ35-F1
#
_cell.length_a   1.000
_cell.length_b   1.000
_cell.length_c   1.000
_cell.angle_alpha   90.00
_cell.angle_beta   90.00
_cell.angle_gamma   90.00
#
_symmetry.space_group_name_H-M   'P 1'
#
loop_
_entity.id
_entity.type
_entity.pdbx_description
1 polymer ?
#
loop_
_entity_poly.entity_id
_entity_poly.type
_entity_poly.pdbx_seq_one_letter_code
_entity_poly.pdbx_strand_id
1 'polypeptide(L)' 'MLFWNLKCPKCGKRVKFKVEVCMCNASEVKLPFCENCREKMEVDTSGLKGRRRIN' A
#
# COMPACT_ATOMS: atom_id res chain seq x y z
N MET A 1 5.03 -13.26 6.17
CA MET A 1 3.75 -12.52 6.18
C MET A 1 4.05 -11.04 6.21
N LEU A 2 3.61 -10.30 5.21
CA LEU A 2 3.91 -8.88 5.02
C LEU A 2 2.63 -8.06 5.17
N PHE A 3 2.77 -6.84 5.68
CA PHE A 3 1.68 -5.88 5.75
C PHE A 3 2.02 -4.65 4.93
N TRP A 4 1.12 -4.28 4.03
CA TRP A 4 1.22 -3.06 3.25
C TRP A 4 0.11 -2.10 3.62
N ASN A 5 0.48 -0.85 3.87
CA ASN A 5 -0.51 0.22 3.95
C ASN A 5 -0.81 0.63 2.52
N LEU A 6 -2.06 0.50 2.10
CA LEU A 6 -2.53 0.93 0.80
C LEU A 6 -3.38 2.19 0.95
N LYS A 7 -3.33 3.05 -0.05
CA LYS A 7 -4.15 4.25 -0.16
C LYS A 7 -4.79 4.31 -1.54
N CYS A 8 -6.08 4.58 -1.59
CA CYS A 8 -6.75 4.87 -2.84
C CYS A 8 -6.33 6.28 -3.32
N PRO A 9 -5.81 6.44 -4.55
CA PRO A 9 -5.41 7.74 -5.07
C PRO A 9 -6.61 8.68 -5.31
N LYS A 10 -7.81 8.13 -5.55
CA LYS A 10 -9.01 8.90 -5.90
C LYS A 10 -9.80 9.43 -4.71
N CYS A 11 -10.07 8.59 -3.70
CA CYS A 11 -10.85 9.00 -2.51
C CYS A 11 -10.03 9.07 -1.22
N GLY A 12 -8.74 8.71 -1.24
CA GLY A 12 -7.87 8.74 -0.06
C GLY A 12 -8.13 7.65 0.99
N LYS A 13 -9.06 6.70 0.74
CA LYS A 13 -9.33 5.57 1.64
C LYS A 13 -8.05 4.77 1.89
N ARG A 14 -7.74 4.51 3.16
CA ARG A 14 -6.57 3.73 3.59
C ARG A 14 -6.98 2.34 4.03
N VAL A 15 -6.24 1.32 3.62
CA VAL A 15 -6.49 -0.08 3.97
C VAL A 15 -5.17 -0.75 4.32
N LYS A 16 -5.15 -1.56 5.37
CA LYS A 16 -4.02 -2.46 5.66
C LYS A 16 -4.23 -3.76 4.90
N PHE A 17 -3.35 -4.05 3.96
CA PHE A 17 -3.39 -5.26 3.15
C PHE A 17 -2.38 -6.27 3.70
N LYS A 18 -2.91 -7.41 4.14
CA LYS A 18 -2.12 -8.54 4.64
C LYS A 18 -1.78 -9.45 3.47
N VAL A 19 -0.49 -9.72 3.27
CA VAL A 19 0.00 -10.57 2.18
C VAL A 19 0.76 -11.75 2.74
N GLU A 20 0.32 -12.96 2.38
CA GLU A 20 0.95 -14.22 2.76
C GLU A 20 1.89 -14.71 1.65
N VAL A 21 2.89 -13.90 1.33
CA VAL A 21 3.97 -14.29 0.42
C VAL A 21 5.35 -14.07 1.07
N CYS A 22 6.35 -14.78 0.54
CA CYS A 22 7.74 -14.49 0.81
C CYS A 22 8.13 -13.13 0.19
N MET A 23 9.10 -12.44 0.79
CA MET A 23 9.57 -11.12 0.30
C MET A 23 10.05 -11.16 -1.15
N CYS A 24 10.60 -12.30 -1.61
CA CYS A 24 11.06 -12.48 -2.99
C CYS A 24 9.93 -12.36 -4.02
N ASN A 25 8.71 -12.80 -3.68
CA ASN A 25 7.57 -12.82 -4.60
C ASN A 25 6.62 -11.64 -4.35
N ALA A 26 7.04 -10.68 -3.52
CA ALA A 26 6.23 -9.52 -3.18
C ALA A 26 5.80 -8.73 -4.44
N SER A 27 6.67 -8.62 -5.45
CA SER A 27 6.39 -7.89 -6.69
C SER A 27 5.27 -8.51 -7.55
N GLU A 28 4.96 -9.79 -7.36
CA GLU A 28 3.94 -10.51 -8.12
C GLU A 28 2.54 -10.39 -7.50
N VAL A 29 2.46 -9.81 -6.29
CA VAL A 29 1.22 -9.68 -5.54
C VAL A 29 0.35 -8.60 -6.19
N LYS A 30 -0.84 -9.00 -6.62
CA LYS A 30 -1.85 -8.08 -7.14
C LYS A 30 -2.46 -7.27 -6.00
N LEU A 31 -2.36 -5.95 -6.10
CA LEU A 31 -3.03 -5.04 -5.18
C LEU A 31 -4.55 -5.04 -5.42
N PRO A 32 -5.38 -4.96 -4.35
CA PRO A 32 -6.82 -4.89 -4.48
C PRO A 32 -7.30 -3.56 -5.07
N PHE A 33 -8.54 -3.55 -5.53
CA PHE A 33 -9.24 -2.33 -5.93
C PHE A 33 -9.94 -1.69 -4.73
N CYS A 34 -10.08 -0.37 -4.75
CA CYS A 34 -10.81 0.37 -3.74
C CYS A 34 -12.30 0.09 -3.87
N GLU A 35 -12.95 -0.39 -2.80
CA GLU A 35 -14.38 -0.71 -2.77
C GLU A 35 -15.28 0.46 -3.20
N ASN A 36 -14.88 1.70 -2.91
CA ASN A 36 -15.72 2.88 -3.16
C ASN A 36 -15.60 3.45 -4.58
N CYS A 37 -14.45 3.24 -5.22
CA CYS A 37 -14.11 3.91 -6.49
C CYS A 37 -13.77 2.92 -7.61
N ARG A 38 -13.58 1.64 -7.26
CA ARG A 38 -13.04 0.58 -8.11
C ARG A 38 -11.67 0.91 -8.73
N GLU A 39 -10.98 1.90 -8.18
CA GLU A 39 -9.64 2.31 -8.59
C GLU A 39 -8.59 1.39 -7.98
N LYS A 40 -7.50 1.10 -8.72
CA LYS A 40 -6.41 0.28 -8.19
C LYS A 40 -5.78 0.99 -6.99
N MET A 41 -5.63 0.29 -5.87
CA MET A 41 -4.99 0.88 -4.69
C MET A 41 -3.46 0.90 -4.86
N GLU A 42 -2.83 1.89 -4.25
CA GLU A 42 -1.37 2.08 -4.29
C GLU A 42 -0.77 1.98 -2.89
N VAL A 43 0.53 1.70 -2.79
CA VAL A 43 1.23 1.66 -1.50
C VAL A 43 1.32 3.08 -0.92
N ASP A 44 0.83 3.25 0.32
CA ASP A 44 0.90 4.52 1.03
C ASP A 44 2.33 4.80 1.50
N THR A 45 3.04 5.61 0.73
CA THR A 45 4.40 6.07 1.07
C THR A 45 4.41 7.33 1.95
N SER A 46 3.24 7.88 2.32
CA SER A 46 3.15 9.11 3.12
C SER A 46 3.82 8.98 4.48
N GLY A 47 3.77 7.80 5.10
CA GLY A 47 4.46 7.50 6.36
C GLY A 47 5.98 7.35 6.25
N LEU A 48 6.51 7.13 5.05
CA LEU A 48 7.95 7.01 4.79
C LEU A 48 8.62 8.39 4.62
N LYS A 49 7.86 9.42 4.20
CA LYS A 49 8.37 10.79 4.01
C LYS A 49 8.86 11.46 5.30
N GLY A 50 8.41 11.02 6.48
CA GLY A 50 8.80 11.59 7.77
C GLY A 50 10.17 11.16 8.32
N ARG A 51 10.89 10.24 7.65
CA ARG A 51 12.21 9.76 8.11
C ARG A 51 13.41 10.42 7.43
N ARG A 52 13.24 11.57 6.76
CA ARG A 52 14.37 12.43 6.40
C ARG A 52 14.63 13.41 7.55
N ARG A 53 15.43 12.98 8.55
CA ARG A 53 16.25 13.95 9.29
C ARG A 53 17.26 14.48 8.28
N ILE A 54 16.96 15.64 7.71
CA ILE A 54 17.95 16.46 7.01
C ILE A 54 18.85 16.99 8.12
N ASN A 55 20.12 16.58 8.11
CA ASN A 55 21.19 17.21 8.88
C ASN A 55 22.06 17.97 7.90
#